data_AF-A0A7U3YCE3-F1
#
_entry.id   AF-A0A7U3YCE3-F1
#
_cell.length_a   1.000
_cell.length_b   1.000
_cell.length_c   1.000
_cell.angle_alpha   90.00
_cell.angle_beta   90.00
_cell.angle_gamma   90.00
#
_symmetry.space_group_name_H-M   'P 1'
#
loop_
_entity.id
_entity.type
_entity.pdbx_description
1 polymer ?
#
loop_
_entity_poly.entity_id
_entity_poly.type
_entity_poly.pdbx_seq_one_letter_code
_entity_poly.pdbx_strand_id
1 'polypeptide(L)'
;MIIHHEAVKQEASDFSWDVSFLRLRDMQFIKGNGNWRMEQQLTVSHVLIVVKSGQGRLTLDHDEYQLRPDTVYVCAPGETYGIEAEKASQLKLFLFKFDVFQVTEQGYERVQGIKKERLFPLKGEIQISPAGQLVSLCDAIYDHWRSEDGLERFYSQFAFQELLYYIMKNRRLQAKESRTSLELAKEYMERYFNENLTIEQLARIANISPKYFVDLFKKTYGISAIDYLTELRINKAKQLMAQSDAKLRDIAHQVGYNDEFYFSRKFKKKVGVTPTVYMKSRRRKIAAYKSPITGQLLALKIIPYAAPLHPKWTAYYYKMYRADISVPLSAYRKNQHWESNIETLLHARPDMVISTDELEEREKEMLEQVAPVFYVPWLEKNWREQLLLTAEFLGETREAEHWLEIYERKVKFARDQLKREVGDDTFLIVRISKQNLYVHCNRSMSEVFYHDLQMVPAYGGDRFIYDQQITLDQLVQIDADRLLLLVRQEEETLAFWKALQYSMPWQELKAVRNNKVYLIPSDPWVEYSAYAHDRIIDESLRLFSGDCPK
;
A
#
# COMPACT_ATOMS: atom_id res chain seq x y z
N MET A 1 -55.95 -12.82 9.97
CA MET A 1 -55.16 -12.28 11.09
C MET A 1 -53.83 -11.82 10.50
N ILE A 2 -53.54 -10.53 10.62
CA ILE A 2 -52.59 -9.76 9.82
C ILE A 2 -51.16 -10.22 10.14
N ILE A 3 -50.41 -10.61 9.11
CA ILE A 3 -48.97 -10.90 9.19
C ILE A 3 -48.24 -9.56 9.18
N HIS A 4 -47.59 -9.22 10.28
CA HIS A 4 -46.70 -8.06 10.34
C HIS A 4 -45.48 -8.29 9.45
N HIS A 5 -45.39 -7.50 8.38
CA HIS A 5 -44.15 -7.23 7.68
C HIS A 5 -43.21 -6.50 8.64
N GLU A 6 -42.25 -7.22 9.24
CA GLU A 6 -41.05 -6.59 9.78
C GLU A 6 -40.23 -6.04 8.61
N ALA A 7 -40.26 -4.73 8.48
CA ALA A 7 -39.38 -4.00 7.59
C ALA A 7 -37.93 -4.29 7.97
N VAL A 8 -37.17 -4.81 6.99
CA VAL A 8 -35.71 -4.91 7.03
C VAL A 8 -35.16 -3.54 7.40
N LYS A 9 -34.59 -3.41 8.61
CA LYS A 9 -33.81 -2.24 9.01
C LYS A 9 -32.68 -2.07 8.00
N GLN A 10 -32.77 -1.02 7.19
CA GLN A 10 -31.65 -0.43 6.48
C GLN A 10 -30.49 -0.27 7.47
N GLU A 11 -29.29 -0.71 7.11
CA GLU A 11 -28.06 -0.29 7.78
C GLU A 11 -28.02 1.24 7.72
N ALA A 12 -28.40 1.86 8.84
CA ALA A 12 -28.26 3.28 9.03
C ALA A 12 -26.77 3.57 9.08
N SER A 13 -26.29 4.39 8.15
CA SER A 13 -24.99 5.04 8.31
C SER A 13 -25.02 5.80 9.64
N ASP A 14 -24.09 5.50 10.54
CA ASP A 14 -23.90 6.20 11.83
C ASP A 14 -23.46 7.68 11.68
N PHE A 15 -23.58 8.26 10.49
CA PHE A 15 -23.25 9.65 10.23
C PHE A 15 -24.44 10.55 10.56
N SER A 16 -24.35 11.24 11.69
CA SER A 16 -25.34 12.25 12.07
C SER A 16 -25.05 13.59 11.41
N TRP A 17 -25.89 13.99 10.46
CA TRP A 17 -25.84 15.29 9.78
C TRP A 17 -26.07 16.46 10.75
N ASP A 18 -26.85 16.25 11.80
CA ASP A 18 -27.24 17.31 12.74
C ASP A 18 -26.08 17.78 13.63
N VAL A 19 -25.05 16.95 13.79
CA VAL A 19 -23.87 17.24 14.63
C VAL A 19 -22.56 17.23 13.83
N SER A 20 -22.62 17.08 12.51
CA SER A 20 -21.43 17.02 11.65
C SER A 20 -21.27 18.28 10.80
N PHE A 21 -20.06 18.84 10.79
CA PHE A 21 -19.70 19.99 9.98
C PHE A 21 -18.59 19.63 8.99
N LEU A 22 -18.81 19.89 7.70
CA LEU A 22 -17.83 19.58 6.66
C LEU A 22 -17.14 20.86 6.19
N ARG A 23 -15.82 20.88 6.14
CA ARG A 23 -15.04 22.07 5.76
C ARG A 23 -14.19 21.81 4.53
N LEU A 24 -14.45 22.55 3.44
CA LEU A 24 -13.58 22.60 2.27
C LEU A 24 -12.23 23.21 2.67
N ARG A 25 -11.15 22.52 2.33
CA ARG A 25 -9.77 22.90 2.67
C ARG A 25 -8.99 23.37 1.46
N ASP A 26 -9.15 22.67 0.35
CA ASP A 26 -8.42 22.91 -0.87
C ASP A 26 -9.31 22.47 -2.04
N MET A 27 -9.13 23.14 -3.18
CA MET A 27 -9.89 22.88 -4.39
C MET A 27 -9.00 23.15 -5.60
N GLN A 28 -8.89 22.16 -6.48
CA GLN A 28 -8.02 22.20 -7.65
C GLN A 28 -8.80 21.82 -8.90
N PHE A 29 -8.55 22.55 -9.99
CA PHE A 29 -9.01 22.17 -11.32
C PHE A 29 -7.81 21.76 -12.16
N ILE A 30 -7.78 20.49 -12.55
CA ILE A 30 -6.66 19.89 -13.27
C ILE A 30 -7.01 19.77 -14.75
N LYS A 31 -6.05 20.15 -15.60
CA LYS A 31 -6.05 19.92 -17.05
C LYS A 31 -4.86 19.02 -17.41
N GLY A 32 -5.12 17.72 -17.49
CA GLY A 32 -4.14 16.73 -17.93
C GLY A 32 -4.17 16.56 -19.44
N ASN A 33 -3.03 16.74 -20.10
CA ASN A 33 -2.86 16.51 -21.53
C ASN A 33 -1.87 15.35 -21.76
N GLY A 34 -2.17 14.43 -22.69
CA GLY A 34 -1.23 13.37 -23.08
C GLY A 34 -0.90 12.40 -21.94
N ASN A 35 0.38 12.06 -21.76
CA ASN A 35 0.91 11.21 -20.66
C ASN A 35 0.90 11.90 -19.28
N TRP A 36 -0.02 12.83 -19.02
CA TRP A 36 -0.10 13.49 -17.71
C TRP A 36 -0.47 12.45 -16.64
N ARG A 37 0.31 12.43 -15.56
CA ARG A 37 0.10 11.54 -14.42
C ARG A 37 0.31 12.28 -13.12
N MET A 38 -0.63 12.09 -12.20
CA MET A 38 -0.52 12.34 -10.77
C MET A 38 -0.14 11.02 -10.10
N GLU A 39 1.07 10.97 -9.55
CA GLU A 39 1.51 9.82 -8.77
C GLU A 39 0.62 9.60 -7.55
N GLN A 40 0.54 8.34 -7.14
CA GLN A 40 -0.29 7.93 -6.03
C GLN A 40 0.21 8.55 -4.72
N GLN A 41 -0.64 9.36 -4.10
CA GLN A 41 -0.30 10.14 -2.91
C GLN A 41 -1.26 9.87 -1.75
N LEU A 42 -0.74 9.87 -0.52
CA LEU A 42 -1.52 9.75 0.71
C LEU A 42 -2.28 11.05 0.98
N THR A 43 -3.56 10.94 1.35
CA THR A 43 -4.33 12.08 1.83
C THR A 43 -4.58 12.01 3.33
N VAL A 44 -4.56 13.16 4.00
CA VAL A 44 -4.95 13.33 5.41
C VAL A 44 -6.35 13.96 5.56
N SER A 45 -6.98 14.30 4.44
CA SER A 45 -8.34 14.82 4.33
C SER A 45 -9.14 13.95 3.36
N HIS A 46 -10.46 14.04 3.36
CA HIS A 46 -11.25 13.41 2.32
C HIS A 46 -10.95 14.10 0.99
N VAL A 47 -10.91 13.34 -0.11
CA VAL A 47 -10.71 13.88 -1.46
C VAL A 47 -11.87 13.44 -2.34
N LEU A 48 -12.59 14.42 -2.87
CA LEU A 48 -13.65 14.25 -3.86
C LEU A 48 -13.07 14.52 -5.25
N ILE A 49 -13.23 13.57 -6.18
CA ILE A 49 -12.72 13.67 -7.55
C ILE A 49 -13.90 13.63 -8.51
N VAL A 50 -14.03 14.67 -9.34
CA VAL A 50 -15.13 14.81 -10.31
C VAL A 50 -14.55 15.06 -11.68
N VAL A 51 -14.93 14.24 -12.66
CA VAL A 51 -14.46 14.39 -14.04
C VAL A 51 -15.35 15.39 -14.76
N LYS A 52 -14.76 16.47 -15.28
CA LYS A 52 -15.46 17.44 -16.13
C LYS A 52 -15.57 16.95 -17.57
N SER A 53 -14.47 16.41 -18.11
CA SER A 53 -14.42 15.88 -19.48
C SER A 53 -13.15 15.06 -19.69
N GLY A 54 -13.16 14.17 -20.68
CA GLY A 54 -12.00 13.35 -21.03
C GLY A 54 -11.99 11.99 -20.32
N GLN A 55 -10.96 11.22 -20.63
CA GLN A 55 -10.73 9.84 -20.18
C GLN A 55 -9.40 9.72 -19.45
N GLY A 56 -9.36 8.81 -18.48
CA GLY A 56 -8.20 8.55 -17.64
C GLY A 56 -8.46 7.38 -16.69
N ARG A 57 -7.44 7.03 -15.92
CA ARG A 57 -7.47 6.04 -14.86
C ARG A 57 -7.27 6.71 -13.52
N LEU A 58 -7.99 6.24 -12.51
CA LEU A 58 -7.85 6.62 -11.13
C LEU A 58 -7.45 5.39 -10.31
N THR A 59 -6.35 5.49 -9.59
CA THR A 59 -5.98 4.49 -8.59
C THR A 59 -6.41 5.03 -7.23
N LEU A 60 -7.37 4.39 -6.54
CA LEU A 60 -7.68 4.65 -5.13
C LEU A 60 -7.19 3.48 -4.29
N ASP A 61 -6.19 3.73 -3.46
CA ASP A 61 -5.51 2.72 -2.65
C ASP A 61 -4.99 1.53 -3.49
N HIS A 62 -5.74 0.44 -3.58
CA HIS A 62 -5.37 -0.73 -4.40
C HIS A 62 -6.28 -0.91 -5.63
N ASP A 63 -7.37 -0.16 -5.70
CA ASP A 63 -8.39 -0.31 -6.73
C ASP A 63 -8.13 0.67 -7.88
N GLU A 64 -8.21 0.16 -9.11
CA GLU A 64 -8.17 0.99 -10.32
C GLU A 64 -9.57 1.20 -10.88
N TYR A 65 -9.90 2.45 -11.18
CA TYR A 65 -11.17 2.88 -11.72
C TYR A 65 -10.96 3.60 -13.05
N GLN A 66 -11.86 3.40 -14.01
CA GLN A 66 -11.88 4.20 -15.23
C GLN A 66 -12.68 5.47 -14.98
N LEU A 67 -12.05 6.63 -15.18
CA LEU A 67 -12.67 7.93 -14.95
C LEU A 67 -13.84 8.18 -15.91
N ARG A 68 -14.97 8.66 -15.37
CA ARG A 68 -16.20 8.95 -16.11
C ARG A 68 -16.83 10.28 -15.68
N PRO A 69 -17.37 11.09 -16.62
CA PRO A 69 -18.01 12.38 -16.31
C PRO A 69 -19.26 12.30 -15.41
N ASP A 70 -19.92 11.15 -15.36
CA ASP A 70 -21.13 10.89 -14.57
C ASP A 70 -20.83 10.24 -13.21
N THR A 71 -19.56 10.20 -12.81
CA THR A 71 -19.13 9.47 -11.63
C THR A 71 -18.27 10.36 -10.72
N VAL A 72 -18.54 10.28 -9.43
CA VAL A 72 -17.78 10.93 -8.37
C VAL A 72 -16.96 9.86 -7.65
N TYR A 73 -15.69 10.15 -7.40
CA TYR A 73 -14.81 9.25 -6.66
C TYR A 73 -14.42 9.86 -5.32
N VAL A 74 -14.45 9.06 -4.27
CA VAL A 74 -14.18 9.50 -2.89
C VAL A 74 -13.04 8.71 -2.27
N CYS A 75 -11.96 9.41 -1.93
CA CYS A 75 -10.81 8.91 -1.20
C CYS A 75 -10.90 9.37 0.27
N ALA A 76 -10.80 8.45 1.22
CA ALA A 76 -10.88 8.77 2.65
C ALA A 76 -9.51 9.20 3.22
N PRO A 77 -9.48 9.93 4.36
CA PRO A 77 -8.24 10.17 5.10
C PRO A 77 -7.51 8.87 5.41
N GLY A 78 -6.20 8.84 5.18
CA GLY A 78 -5.37 7.64 5.35
C GLY A 78 -5.32 6.73 4.11
N GLU A 79 -6.15 6.97 3.09
CA GLU A 79 -6.07 6.30 1.79
C GLU A 79 -5.17 7.07 0.82
N THR A 80 -4.82 6.44 -0.29
CA THR A 80 -4.02 7.06 -1.34
C THR A 80 -4.82 7.21 -2.63
N TYR A 81 -4.47 8.20 -3.45
CA TYR A 81 -5.08 8.37 -4.77
C TYR A 81 -4.02 8.82 -5.80
N GLY A 82 -4.11 8.29 -7.02
CA GLY A 82 -3.28 8.68 -8.18
C GLY A 82 -4.12 8.72 -9.45
N ILE A 83 -3.76 9.56 -10.41
CA ILE A 83 -4.57 9.78 -11.62
C ILE A 83 -3.68 9.76 -12.85
N GLU A 84 -4.09 9.06 -13.90
CA GLU A 84 -3.38 9.02 -15.17
C GLU A 84 -4.33 9.40 -16.31
N ALA A 85 -3.93 10.35 -17.17
CA ALA A 85 -4.68 10.68 -18.38
C ALA A 85 -4.37 9.66 -19.49
N GLU A 86 -5.37 9.34 -20.33
CA GLU A 86 -5.14 8.52 -21.52
C GLU A 86 -4.44 9.31 -22.64
N LYS A 87 -3.55 8.65 -23.39
CA LYS A 87 -2.61 9.22 -24.39
C LYS A 87 -3.22 10.20 -25.41
N ALA A 88 -4.52 10.11 -25.70
CA ALA A 88 -5.21 10.94 -26.69
C ALA A 88 -6.31 11.85 -26.09
N SER A 89 -6.42 11.92 -24.77
CA SER A 89 -7.50 12.62 -24.08
C SER A 89 -7.00 13.91 -23.41
N GLN A 90 -7.81 14.98 -23.51
CA GLN A 90 -7.71 16.14 -22.63
C GLN A 90 -8.55 15.90 -21.38
N LEU A 91 -7.94 15.31 -20.36
CA LEU A 91 -8.59 15.05 -19.09
C LEU A 91 -8.75 16.35 -18.30
N LYS A 92 -9.98 16.71 -17.94
CA LYS A 92 -10.30 17.82 -17.06
C LYS A 92 -11.06 17.30 -15.85
N LEU A 93 -10.59 17.61 -14.65
CA LEU A 93 -11.19 17.14 -13.42
C LEU A 93 -11.08 18.16 -12.28
N PHE A 94 -12.00 18.06 -11.33
CA PHE A 94 -11.99 18.78 -10.07
C PHE A 94 -11.55 17.87 -8.94
N LEU A 95 -10.76 18.41 -8.02
CA LEU A 95 -10.34 17.79 -6.77
C LEU A 95 -10.76 18.69 -5.63
N PHE A 96 -11.59 18.18 -4.71
CA PHE A 96 -11.98 18.89 -3.49
C PHE A 96 -11.44 18.16 -2.28
N LYS A 97 -10.57 18.81 -1.49
CA LYS A 97 -10.10 18.27 -0.21
C LYS A 97 -10.94 18.86 0.91
N PHE A 98 -11.46 18.03 1.80
CA PHE A 98 -12.29 18.50 2.90
C PHE A 98 -12.13 17.67 4.17
N ASP A 99 -12.42 18.31 5.30
CA ASP A 99 -12.43 17.68 6.62
C ASP A 99 -13.86 17.54 7.14
N VAL A 100 -14.07 16.57 8.01
CA VAL A 100 -15.32 16.37 8.75
C VAL A 100 -15.04 16.65 10.23
N PHE A 101 -15.91 17.43 10.85
CA PHE A 101 -15.89 17.79 12.25
C PHE A 101 -17.18 17.30 12.90
N GLN A 102 -17.13 16.94 14.18
CA GLN A 102 -18.32 16.64 14.98
C GLN A 102 -18.40 17.53 16.21
N VAL A 103 -19.63 17.85 16.59
CA VAL A 103 -19.93 18.55 17.85
C VAL A 103 -19.86 17.54 18.99
N THR A 104 -19.01 17.81 19.98
CA THR A 104 -18.89 17.06 21.24
C THR A 104 -19.27 17.97 22.41
N GLU A 105 -19.43 17.40 23.60
CA GLU A 105 -19.69 18.17 24.84
C GLU A 105 -18.59 19.22 25.12
N GLN A 106 -17.40 19.08 24.52
CA GLN A 106 -16.23 19.95 24.71
C GLN A 106 -15.99 20.92 23.53
N GLY A 107 -16.83 20.93 22.49
CA GLY A 107 -16.72 21.83 21.34
C GLY A 107 -16.73 21.10 19.98
N TYR A 108 -15.92 21.56 19.03
CA TYR A 108 -15.79 20.90 17.72
C TYR A 108 -14.51 20.08 17.67
N GLU A 109 -14.64 18.78 17.43
CA GLU A 109 -13.48 17.90 17.20
C GLU A 109 -13.39 17.52 15.73
N ARG A 110 -12.17 17.63 15.17
CA ARG A 110 -11.90 17.10 13.85
C ARG A 110 -11.95 15.58 13.95
N VAL A 111 -12.77 14.97 13.11
CA VAL A 111 -12.82 13.52 13.02
C VAL A 111 -11.49 13.03 12.43
N GLN A 112 -10.62 12.48 13.28
CA GLN A 112 -9.38 11.82 12.89
C GLN A 112 -9.54 10.31 13.09
N GLY A 113 -9.55 9.56 11.99
CA GLY A 113 -9.79 8.12 12.03
C GLY A 113 -8.52 7.31 12.30
N ILE A 114 -8.40 6.74 13.51
CA ILE A 114 -7.85 5.38 13.71
C ILE A 114 -8.72 4.57 14.70
N LYS A 115 -9.46 5.19 15.62
CA LYS A 115 -10.35 4.46 16.54
C LYS A 115 -11.82 4.82 16.31
N LYS A 116 -12.58 3.80 15.87
CA LYS A 116 -14.03 3.73 15.60
C LYS A 116 -14.49 4.33 14.26
N GLU A 117 -14.98 3.42 13.44
CA GLU A 117 -15.94 3.53 12.32
C GLU A 117 -16.00 4.83 11.50
N ARG A 118 -15.83 4.64 10.19
CA ARG A 118 -15.94 5.62 9.09
C ARG A 118 -17.12 6.57 9.28
N LEU A 119 -16.85 7.82 9.67
CA LEU A 119 -17.91 8.79 9.87
C LEU A 119 -18.43 9.33 8.53
N PHE A 120 -17.60 9.72 7.56
CA PHE A 120 -18.15 10.18 6.28
C PHE A 120 -18.77 9.02 5.47
N PRO A 121 -20.04 9.11 5.04
CA PRO A 121 -20.76 7.94 4.53
C PRO A 121 -20.36 7.52 3.12
N LEU A 122 -19.64 8.36 2.36
CA LEU A 122 -19.29 8.11 0.95
C LEU A 122 -17.88 7.52 0.82
N LYS A 123 -17.71 6.53 -0.06
CA LYS A 123 -16.42 5.93 -0.42
C LYS A 123 -16.47 5.40 -1.86
N GLY A 124 -15.33 5.40 -2.55
CA GLY A 124 -15.17 4.72 -3.84
C GLY A 124 -15.89 5.48 -4.96
N GLU A 125 -16.37 4.78 -5.97
CA GLU A 125 -17.12 5.35 -7.09
C GLU A 125 -18.61 5.51 -6.78
N ILE A 126 -19.20 6.63 -7.20
CA ILE A 126 -20.61 6.97 -7.03
C ILE A 126 -21.12 7.50 -8.36
N GLN A 127 -22.05 6.78 -8.98
CA GLN A 127 -22.70 7.25 -10.21
C GLN A 127 -23.72 8.34 -9.89
N ILE A 128 -23.78 9.36 -10.74
CA ILE A 128 -24.61 10.55 -10.58
C ILE A 128 -25.40 10.77 -11.87
N SER A 129 -26.71 10.98 -11.73
CA SER A 129 -27.58 11.31 -12.85
C SER A 129 -28.63 12.35 -12.46
N PRO A 130 -28.72 13.50 -13.16
CA PRO A 130 -27.95 13.89 -14.34
C PRO A 130 -26.53 14.41 -14.01
N ALA A 131 -25.54 14.03 -14.83
CA ALA A 131 -24.15 14.48 -14.69
C ALA A 131 -23.94 15.99 -14.95
N GLY A 132 -24.80 16.62 -15.75
CA GLY A 132 -24.67 18.05 -16.08
C GLY A 132 -24.74 18.95 -14.84
N GLN A 133 -25.67 18.67 -13.93
CA GLN A 133 -25.81 19.45 -12.68
C GLN A 133 -24.59 19.29 -11.76
N LEU A 134 -23.98 18.10 -11.72
CA LEU A 134 -22.75 17.85 -10.96
C LEU A 134 -21.63 18.78 -11.42
N VAL A 135 -21.39 18.84 -12.73
CA VAL A 135 -20.33 19.67 -13.32
C VAL A 135 -20.63 21.17 -13.11
N SER A 136 -21.88 21.60 -13.26
CA SER A 136 -22.27 22.99 -13.02
C SER A 136 -22.01 23.45 -11.58
N LEU A 137 -22.29 22.59 -10.59
CA LEU A 137 -21.97 22.88 -9.19
C LEU A 137 -20.45 22.98 -8.97
N CYS A 138 -19.66 22.08 -9.58
CA CYS A 138 -18.20 22.14 -9.50
C CYS A 138 -17.62 23.40 -10.14
N ASP A 139 -18.15 23.83 -11.28
CA ASP A 139 -17.75 25.07 -11.95
C ASP A 139 -18.03 26.30 -11.09
N ALA A 140 -19.24 26.39 -10.51
CA ALA A 140 -19.59 27.47 -9.59
C ALA A 140 -18.63 27.54 -8.39
N ILE A 141 -18.35 26.40 -7.74
CA ILE A 141 -17.39 26.37 -6.62
C ILE A 141 -16.01 26.84 -7.06
N TYR A 142 -15.53 26.42 -8.24
CA TYR A 142 -14.23 26.81 -8.77
C TYR A 142 -14.09 28.32 -8.97
N ASP A 143 -15.10 28.93 -9.57
CA ASP A 143 -15.09 30.35 -9.91
C ASP A 143 -15.10 31.22 -8.64
N HIS A 144 -15.95 30.88 -7.66
CA HIS A 144 -16.00 31.57 -6.37
C HIS A 144 -14.73 31.35 -5.53
N TRP A 145 -14.16 30.15 -5.55
CA TRP A 145 -12.95 29.81 -4.78
C TRP A 145 -11.73 30.65 -5.19
N ARG A 146 -11.63 30.99 -6.48
CA ARG A 146 -10.51 31.77 -7.05
C ARG A 146 -10.70 33.29 -6.94
N SER A 147 -11.84 33.75 -6.45
CA SER A 147 -12.11 35.17 -6.29
C SER A 147 -11.17 35.82 -5.27
N GLU A 148 -10.78 37.06 -5.54
CA GLU A 148 -10.02 37.89 -4.59
C GLU A 148 -10.91 38.40 -3.44
N ASP A 149 -12.23 38.39 -3.61
CA ASP A 149 -13.20 38.75 -2.58
C ASP A 149 -13.38 37.61 -1.55
N GLY A 150 -13.24 37.96 -0.27
CA GLY A 150 -13.43 37.02 0.83
C GLY A 150 -14.86 36.49 0.97
N LEU A 151 -15.88 37.28 0.60
CA LEU A 151 -17.28 36.86 0.63
C LEU A 151 -17.56 35.80 -0.45
N GLU A 152 -17.00 35.99 -1.65
CA GLU A 152 -17.07 35.02 -2.74
C GLU A 152 -16.37 33.71 -2.36
N ARG A 153 -15.17 33.79 -1.76
CA ARG A 153 -14.50 32.60 -1.25
C ARG A 153 -15.31 31.89 -0.16
N PHE A 154 -16.01 32.64 0.70
CA PHE A 154 -16.92 32.05 1.68
C PHE A 154 -18.11 31.35 1.01
N TYR A 155 -18.66 31.90 -0.08
CA TYR A 155 -19.75 31.27 -0.83
C TYR A 155 -19.34 29.89 -1.40
N SER A 156 -18.08 29.69 -1.81
CA SER A 156 -17.58 28.38 -2.26
C SER A 156 -17.78 27.26 -1.22
N GLN A 157 -17.71 27.57 0.08
CA GLN A 157 -17.99 26.61 1.15
C GLN A 157 -19.48 26.21 1.17
N PHE A 158 -20.39 27.15 0.93
CA PHE A 158 -21.83 26.88 0.84
C PHE A 158 -22.16 26.04 -0.40
N ALA A 159 -21.65 26.45 -1.57
CA ALA A 159 -21.81 25.70 -2.82
C ALA A 159 -21.23 24.28 -2.72
N PHE A 160 -20.13 24.10 -1.97
CA PHE A 160 -19.58 22.76 -1.69
C PHE A 160 -20.53 21.88 -0.86
N GLN A 161 -21.25 22.44 0.13
CA GLN A 161 -22.28 21.68 0.86
C GLN A 161 -23.42 21.26 -0.07
N GLU A 162 -23.83 22.13 -0.98
CA GLU A 162 -24.85 21.82 -1.99
C GLU A 162 -24.41 20.67 -2.91
N LEU A 163 -23.14 20.69 -3.36
CA LEU A 163 -22.54 19.59 -4.13
C LEU A 163 -22.62 18.26 -3.37
N LEU A 164 -22.23 18.25 -2.09
CA LEU A 164 -22.29 17.04 -1.26
C LEU A 164 -23.73 16.54 -1.09
N TYR A 165 -24.68 17.44 -0.84
CA TYR A 165 -26.10 17.09 -0.76
C TYR A 165 -26.60 16.45 -2.06
N TYR A 166 -26.24 17.03 -3.21
CA TYR A 166 -26.62 16.52 -4.53
C TYR A 166 -26.10 15.08 -4.77
N ILE A 167 -24.84 14.84 -4.44
CA ILE A 167 -24.19 13.51 -4.57
C ILE A 167 -24.91 12.48 -3.70
N MET A 168 -25.20 12.86 -2.45
CA MET A 168 -25.83 11.97 -1.49
C MET A 168 -27.27 11.61 -1.83
N LYS A 169 -28.04 12.59 -2.30
CA LYS A 169 -29.41 12.38 -2.76
C LYS A 169 -29.44 11.37 -3.91
N ASN A 170 -28.52 11.50 -4.86
CA ASN A 170 -28.35 10.57 -5.98
C ASN A 170 -28.01 9.15 -5.50
N ARG A 171 -27.03 9.01 -4.59
CA ARG A 171 -26.66 7.70 -4.03
C ARG A 171 -27.83 7.02 -3.31
N ARG A 172 -28.64 7.76 -2.55
CA ARG A 172 -29.81 7.21 -1.85
C ARG A 172 -30.88 6.71 -2.82
N LEU A 173 -31.07 7.39 -3.95
CA LEU A 173 -32.00 6.96 -5.00
C LEU A 173 -31.48 5.68 -5.69
N GLN A 174 -30.19 5.63 -6.02
CA GLN A 174 -29.57 4.44 -6.64
C GLN A 174 -29.51 3.22 -5.72
N ALA A 175 -29.19 3.39 -4.42
CA ALA A 175 -29.19 2.29 -3.46
C ALA A 175 -30.58 1.65 -3.25
N LYS A 176 -31.65 2.37 -3.62
CA LYS A 176 -33.03 1.88 -3.57
C LYS A 176 -33.46 1.19 -4.87
N GLU A 177 -32.78 1.46 -5.98
CA GLU A 177 -33.08 0.92 -7.32
C GLU A 177 -32.10 -0.17 -7.79
N SER A 178 -30.90 -0.26 -7.20
CA SER A 178 -29.82 -1.13 -7.67
C SER A 178 -29.23 -1.97 -6.53
N ARG A 179 -29.81 -3.17 -6.28
CA ARG A 179 -28.97 -4.33 -5.95
C ARG A 179 -28.61 -4.98 -7.27
N THR A 180 -27.35 -4.86 -7.69
CA THR A 180 -26.93 -5.48 -8.96
C THR A 180 -26.95 -7.00 -8.83
N SER A 181 -27.25 -7.70 -9.93
CA SER A 181 -27.33 -9.17 -9.90
C SER A 181 -26.00 -9.83 -9.52
N LEU A 182 -24.87 -9.15 -9.74
CA LEU A 182 -23.54 -9.61 -9.34
C LEU A 182 -23.30 -9.52 -7.82
N GLU A 183 -23.83 -8.49 -7.16
CA GLU A 183 -23.74 -8.33 -5.70
C GLU A 183 -24.45 -9.45 -4.96
N LEU A 184 -25.60 -9.93 -5.47
CA LEU A 184 -26.30 -11.09 -4.92
C LEU A 184 -25.44 -12.35 -4.94
N ALA A 185 -24.70 -12.58 -6.02
CA ALA A 185 -23.78 -13.72 -6.10
C ALA A 185 -22.58 -13.54 -5.15
N LYS A 186 -22.04 -12.33 -5.03
CA LYS A 186 -20.96 -12.03 -4.06
C LYS A 186 -21.41 -12.27 -2.62
N GLU A 187 -22.57 -11.74 -2.22
CA GLU A 187 -23.15 -11.94 -0.89
C GLU A 187 -23.37 -13.43 -0.59
N TYR A 188 -23.84 -14.18 -1.60
CA TYR A 188 -23.99 -15.62 -1.48
C TYR A 188 -22.64 -16.32 -1.24
N MET A 189 -21.60 -15.94 -1.99
CA MET A 189 -20.25 -16.48 -1.78
C MET A 189 -19.72 -16.17 -0.38
N GLU A 190 -19.94 -14.95 0.12
CA GLU A 190 -19.50 -14.54 1.46
C GLU A 190 -20.25 -15.30 2.57
N ARG A 191 -21.52 -15.63 2.37
CA ARG A 191 -22.33 -16.39 3.34
C ARG A 191 -22.07 -17.90 3.30
N TYR A 192 -21.86 -18.46 2.11
CA TYR A 192 -21.77 -19.91 1.88
C TYR A 192 -20.40 -20.35 1.33
N PHE A 193 -19.32 -19.65 1.70
CA PHE A 193 -17.97 -19.92 1.20
C PHE A 193 -17.48 -21.35 1.49
N ASN A 194 -17.99 -21.97 2.55
CA ASN A 194 -17.66 -23.32 2.99
C ASN A 194 -18.32 -24.43 2.14
N GLU A 195 -19.26 -24.08 1.26
CA GLU A 195 -19.93 -25.03 0.37
C GLU A 195 -19.21 -25.17 -0.97
N ASN A 196 -19.52 -26.23 -1.72
CA ASN A 196 -18.99 -26.43 -3.06
C ASN A 196 -19.74 -25.54 -4.07
N LEU A 197 -19.29 -24.29 -4.21
CA LEU A 197 -19.89 -23.31 -5.13
C LEU A 197 -19.34 -23.46 -6.56
N THR A 198 -20.26 -23.56 -7.51
CA THR A 198 -19.97 -23.64 -8.96
C THR A 198 -20.29 -22.33 -9.66
N ILE A 199 -19.66 -22.08 -10.81
CA ILE A 199 -19.94 -20.90 -11.63
C ILE A 199 -21.40 -20.89 -12.10
N GLU A 200 -21.95 -22.06 -12.41
CA GLU A 200 -23.34 -22.23 -12.84
C GLU A 200 -24.33 -21.78 -11.76
N GLN A 201 -24.06 -22.11 -10.50
CA GLN A 201 -24.89 -21.68 -9.37
C GLN A 201 -24.80 -20.17 -9.16
N LEU A 202 -23.59 -19.61 -9.17
CA LEU A 202 -23.38 -18.17 -8.96
C LEU A 202 -24.00 -17.34 -10.09
N ALA A 203 -23.87 -17.79 -11.34
CA ALA A 203 -24.50 -17.16 -12.49
C ALA A 203 -26.04 -17.20 -12.40
N ARG A 204 -26.60 -18.32 -11.92
CA ARG A 204 -28.05 -18.45 -11.69
C ARG A 204 -28.53 -17.50 -10.59
N ILE A 205 -27.80 -17.37 -9.49
CA ILE A 205 -28.10 -16.40 -8.42
C ILE A 205 -28.06 -14.97 -8.97
N ALA A 206 -27.09 -14.69 -9.84
CA ALA A 206 -26.97 -13.43 -10.54
C ALA A 206 -27.89 -13.30 -11.76
N ASN A 207 -28.81 -14.26 -12.00
CA ASN A 207 -29.73 -14.27 -13.13
C ASN A 207 -29.08 -13.96 -14.50
N ILE A 208 -27.86 -14.45 -14.72
CA ILE A 208 -27.09 -14.26 -15.95
C ILE A 208 -26.48 -15.57 -16.44
N SER A 209 -26.02 -15.59 -17.70
CA SER A 209 -25.34 -16.77 -18.24
C SER A 209 -23.99 -17.02 -17.54
N PRO A 210 -23.55 -18.28 -17.36
CA PRO A 210 -22.25 -18.61 -16.76
C PRO A 210 -21.06 -17.91 -17.41
N LYS A 211 -21.05 -17.85 -18.75
CA LYS A 211 -19.99 -17.17 -19.52
C LYS A 211 -19.95 -15.67 -19.18
N TYR A 212 -21.10 -15.02 -19.23
CA TYR A 212 -21.18 -13.60 -18.90
C TYR A 212 -20.84 -13.32 -17.44
N PHE A 213 -21.19 -14.23 -16.51
CA PHE A 213 -20.81 -14.11 -15.09
C PHE A 213 -19.30 -14.12 -14.89
N VAL A 214 -18.56 -15.05 -15.53
CA VAL A 214 -17.09 -15.12 -15.39
C VAL A 214 -16.43 -13.83 -15.86
N ASP A 215 -16.83 -13.34 -17.03
CA ASP A 215 -16.27 -12.12 -17.63
C ASP A 215 -16.64 -10.89 -16.79
N LEU A 216 -17.90 -10.78 -16.38
CA LEU A 216 -18.40 -9.67 -15.58
C LEU A 216 -17.78 -9.64 -14.19
N PHE A 217 -17.71 -10.78 -13.50
CA PHE A 217 -17.12 -10.87 -12.15
C PHE A 217 -15.65 -10.48 -12.17
N LYS A 218 -14.88 -11.01 -13.13
CA LYS A 218 -13.46 -10.68 -13.27
C LYS A 218 -13.24 -9.21 -13.63
N LYS A 219 -14.10 -8.65 -14.49
CA LYS A 219 -14.04 -7.23 -14.85
C LYS A 219 -14.38 -6.32 -13.66
N THR A 220 -15.36 -6.70 -12.86
CA THR A 220 -15.84 -5.90 -11.73
C THR A 220 -14.91 -5.98 -10.52
N TYR A 221 -14.38 -7.17 -10.19
CA TYR A 221 -13.60 -7.39 -8.95
C TYR A 221 -12.10 -7.64 -9.21
N GLY A 222 -11.64 -7.55 -10.46
CA GLY A 222 -10.24 -7.73 -10.84
C GLY A 222 -9.71 -9.17 -10.77
N ILE A 223 -10.45 -10.09 -10.13
CA ILE A 223 -10.08 -11.50 -9.95
C ILE A 223 -11.23 -12.44 -10.31
N SER A 224 -10.92 -13.71 -10.60
CA SER A 224 -11.95 -14.69 -10.91
C SER A 224 -12.81 -15.00 -9.67
N ALA A 225 -14.06 -15.41 -9.87
CA ALA A 225 -14.95 -15.81 -8.77
C ALA A 225 -14.36 -16.98 -7.94
N ILE A 226 -13.64 -17.90 -8.58
CA ILE A 226 -12.97 -19.02 -7.89
C ILE A 226 -11.78 -18.53 -7.05
N ASP A 227 -11.01 -17.55 -7.55
CA ASP A 227 -9.92 -16.95 -6.79
C ASP A 227 -10.45 -16.13 -5.61
N TYR A 228 -11.55 -15.39 -5.80
CA TYR A 228 -12.25 -14.67 -4.74
C TYR A 228 -12.77 -15.62 -3.65
N LEU A 229 -13.41 -16.72 -4.04
CA LEU A 229 -13.82 -17.77 -3.10
C LEU A 229 -12.63 -18.38 -2.36
N THR A 230 -11.52 -18.61 -3.07
CA THR A 230 -10.28 -19.09 -2.45
C THR A 230 -9.82 -18.10 -1.38
N GLU A 231 -9.83 -16.80 -1.65
CA GLU A 231 -9.43 -15.76 -0.69
C GLU A 231 -10.34 -15.71 0.53
N LEU A 232 -11.67 -15.80 0.35
CA LEU A 232 -12.62 -15.92 1.46
C LEU A 232 -12.28 -17.10 2.37
N ARG A 233 -12.05 -18.28 1.78
CA ARG A 233 -11.73 -19.50 2.53
C ARG A 233 -10.40 -19.40 3.26
N ILE A 234 -9.37 -18.86 2.61
CA ILE A 234 -8.05 -18.65 3.24
C ILE A 234 -8.17 -17.66 4.40
N ASN A 235 -8.88 -16.54 4.21
CA ASN A 235 -9.06 -15.54 5.27
C ASN A 235 -9.85 -16.11 6.46
N LYS A 236 -10.89 -16.90 6.21
CA LYS A 236 -11.59 -17.60 7.29
C LYS A 236 -10.69 -18.61 7.99
N ALA A 237 -9.87 -19.34 7.25
CA ALA A 237 -8.96 -20.32 7.85
C ALA A 237 -7.95 -19.65 8.77
N LYS A 238 -7.40 -18.50 8.36
CA LYS A 238 -6.52 -17.67 9.20
C LYS A 238 -7.20 -17.24 10.50
N GLN A 239 -8.47 -16.82 10.45
CA GLN A 239 -9.26 -16.47 11.64
C GLN A 239 -9.42 -17.67 12.58
N LEU A 240 -9.78 -18.84 12.04
CA LEU A 240 -9.96 -20.07 12.82
C LEU A 240 -8.64 -20.52 13.47
N MET A 241 -7.52 -20.42 12.74
CA MET A 241 -6.18 -20.73 13.25
C MET A 241 -5.75 -19.78 14.38
N ALA A 242 -6.22 -18.53 14.36
CA ALA A 242 -5.91 -17.54 15.40
C ALA A 242 -6.79 -17.69 16.66
N GLN A 243 -7.97 -18.30 16.53
CA GLN A 243 -9.00 -18.34 17.58
C GLN A 243 -9.16 -19.72 18.24
N SER A 244 -8.54 -20.77 17.71
CA SER A 244 -8.77 -22.14 18.18
C SER A 244 -7.53 -23.02 18.12
N ASP A 245 -7.48 -24.02 19.00
CA ASP A 245 -6.56 -25.18 18.91
C ASP A 245 -7.11 -26.28 17.98
N ALA A 246 -8.00 -25.93 17.04
CA ALA A 246 -8.60 -26.89 16.11
C ALA A 246 -7.52 -27.55 15.26
N LYS A 247 -7.69 -28.86 14.97
CA LYS A 247 -6.76 -29.58 14.09
C LYS A 247 -6.86 -29.02 12.68
N LEU A 248 -5.74 -28.98 11.97
CA LEU A 248 -5.65 -28.47 10.60
C LEU A 248 -6.71 -29.08 9.67
N ARG A 249 -6.92 -30.39 9.78
CA ARG A 249 -7.99 -31.12 9.08
C ARG A 249 -9.38 -30.51 9.32
N ASP A 250 -9.71 -30.19 10.56
CA ASP A 250 -11.03 -29.67 10.92
C ASP A 250 -11.21 -28.24 10.38
N ILE A 251 -10.14 -27.44 10.39
CA ILE A 251 -10.12 -26.10 9.78
C ILE A 251 -10.32 -26.20 8.27
N ALA A 252 -9.63 -27.13 7.60
CA ALA A 252 -9.79 -27.36 6.16
C ALA A 252 -11.24 -27.67 5.80
N HIS A 253 -11.89 -28.57 6.54
CA HIS A 253 -13.31 -28.89 6.33
C HIS A 253 -14.23 -27.70 6.60
N GLN A 254 -14.03 -26.96 7.69
CA GLN A 254 -14.85 -25.78 8.03
C GLN A 254 -14.78 -24.68 6.98
N VAL A 255 -13.65 -24.55 6.28
CA VAL A 255 -13.49 -23.57 5.19
C VAL A 255 -13.76 -24.14 3.81
N GLY A 256 -14.40 -25.31 3.72
CA GLY A 256 -14.89 -25.87 2.45
C GLY A 256 -13.87 -26.63 1.62
N TYR A 257 -12.81 -27.15 2.24
CA TYR A 257 -11.87 -28.08 1.61
C TYR A 257 -12.04 -29.48 2.19
N ASN A 258 -12.33 -30.45 1.32
CA ASN A 258 -12.44 -31.86 1.71
C ASN A 258 -11.08 -32.56 1.87
N ASP A 259 -10.04 -32.02 1.21
CA ASP A 259 -8.67 -32.54 1.23
C ASP A 259 -7.74 -31.53 1.93
N GLU A 260 -7.20 -31.94 3.08
CA GLU A 260 -6.26 -31.18 3.91
C GLU A 260 -4.94 -30.86 3.16
N PHE A 261 -4.46 -31.78 2.32
CA PHE A 261 -3.24 -31.57 1.54
C PHE A 261 -3.48 -30.55 0.43
N TYR A 262 -4.65 -30.61 -0.22
CA TYR A 262 -5.04 -29.59 -1.20
C TYR A 262 -5.20 -28.21 -0.57
N PHE A 263 -5.86 -28.13 0.59
CA PHE A 263 -5.94 -26.91 1.38
C PHE A 263 -4.54 -26.37 1.71
N SER A 264 -3.64 -27.22 2.20
CA SER A 264 -2.28 -26.82 2.59
C SER A 264 -1.47 -26.24 1.42
N ARG A 265 -1.59 -26.84 0.22
CA ARG A 265 -0.95 -26.30 -0.99
C ARG A 265 -1.53 -24.94 -1.40
N LYS A 266 -2.87 -24.81 -1.38
CA LYS A 266 -3.55 -23.54 -1.69
C LYS A 266 -3.22 -22.44 -0.68
N PHE A 267 -3.21 -22.77 0.60
CA PHE A 267 -2.83 -21.85 1.68
C PHE A 267 -1.38 -21.41 1.53
N LYS A 268 -0.43 -22.35 1.38
CA LYS A 268 0.98 -21.99 1.17
C LYS A 268 1.17 -21.09 -0.05
N LYS A 269 0.47 -21.38 -1.16
CA LYS A 269 0.54 -20.53 -2.36
C LYS A 269 0.02 -19.11 -2.12
N LYS A 270 -1.05 -18.95 -1.31
CA LYS A 270 -1.66 -17.64 -1.03
C LYS A 270 -0.99 -16.87 0.10
N VAL A 271 -0.43 -17.55 1.09
CA VAL A 271 0.08 -16.96 2.35
C VAL A 271 1.62 -16.99 2.41
N GLY A 272 2.29 -17.79 1.59
CA GLY A 272 3.74 -17.97 1.56
C GLY A 272 4.25 -19.09 2.48
N VAL A 273 3.55 -19.39 3.57
CA VAL A 273 3.90 -20.43 4.56
C VAL A 273 2.83 -21.52 4.67
N THR A 274 3.18 -22.72 5.14
CA THR A 274 2.19 -23.79 5.34
C THR A 274 1.25 -23.46 6.51
N PRO A 275 0.03 -24.02 6.53
CA PRO A 275 -0.90 -23.83 7.65
C PRO A 275 -0.31 -24.17 9.02
N THR A 276 0.46 -25.27 9.13
CA THR A 276 1.08 -25.68 10.40
C THR A 276 2.10 -24.67 10.89
N VAL A 277 2.94 -24.15 9.99
CA VAL A 277 3.92 -23.10 10.32
C VAL A 277 3.19 -21.84 10.76
N TYR A 278 2.13 -21.46 10.04
CA TYR A 278 1.28 -20.32 10.38
C TYR A 278 0.65 -20.47 11.78
N MET A 279 0.08 -21.63 12.11
CA MET A 279 -0.49 -21.87 13.44
C MET A 279 0.56 -21.81 14.54
N LYS A 280 1.75 -22.37 14.31
CA LYS A 280 2.88 -22.31 15.26
C LYS A 280 3.28 -20.85 15.53
N SER A 281 3.43 -20.03 14.48
CA SER A 281 3.80 -18.62 14.63
C SER A 281 2.72 -17.81 15.37
N ARG A 282 1.45 -18.17 15.22
CA ARG A 282 0.32 -17.50 15.91
C ARG A 282 0.23 -17.78 17.41
N ARG A 283 0.83 -18.85 17.90
CA ARG A 283 0.82 -19.19 19.34
C ARG A 283 1.71 -18.28 20.18
N ARG A 284 2.75 -17.69 19.58
CA ARG A 284 3.65 -16.73 20.23
C ARG A 284 3.31 -15.33 19.72
N LYS A 285 2.90 -14.43 20.61
CA LYS A 285 2.67 -13.02 20.29
C LYS A 285 3.99 -12.27 20.21
N ILE A 286 4.73 -12.50 19.14
CA ILE A 286 6.00 -11.82 18.88
C ILE A 286 5.72 -10.46 18.25
N ALA A 287 6.18 -9.38 18.88
CA ALA A 287 6.11 -8.03 18.33
C ALA A 287 7.43 -7.67 17.64
N ALA A 288 7.40 -7.38 16.34
CA ALA A 288 8.48 -6.69 15.65
C ALA A 288 8.31 -5.19 15.88
N TYR A 289 9.26 -4.53 16.55
CA TYR A 289 9.11 -3.12 16.89
C TYR A 289 9.52 -2.18 15.75
N LYS A 290 10.51 -2.57 14.94
CA LYS A 290 11.01 -1.82 13.77
C LYS A 290 10.85 -2.64 12.49
N SER A 291 10.77 -1.97 11.34
CA SER A 291 10.58 -2.63 10.04
C SER A 291 11.65 -3.69 9.70
N PRO A 292 12.95 -3.46 9.97
CA PRO A 292 13.98 -4.48 9.75
C PRO A 292 13.68 -5.81 10.44
N ILE A 293 13.16 -5.76 11.66
CA ILE A 293 12.79 -6.96 12.42
C ILE A 293 11.63 -7.70 11.76
N THR A 294 10.68 -6.98 11.15
CA THR A 294 9.60 -7.60 10.38
C THR A 294 10.18 -8.44 9.24
N GLY A 295 11.16 -7.91 8.51
CA GLY A 295 11.85 -8.65 7.47
C GLY A 295 12.63 -9.86 8.00
N GLN A 296 13.31 -9.74 9.15
CA GLN A 296 13.99 -10.90 9.76
C GLN A 296 13.01 -12.02 10.13
N LEU A 297 11.90 -11.69 10.78
CA LEU A 297 10.89 -12.69 11.17
C LEU A 297 10.25 -13.37 9.96
N LEU A 298 9.95 -12.61 8.91
CA LEU A 298 9.36 -13.18 7.69
C LEU A 298 10.32 -14.12 6.97
N ALA A 299 11.63 -13.85 6.98
CA ALA A 299 12.64 -14.79 6.49
C ALA A 299 12.63 -16.12 7.28
N LEU A 300 12.38 -16.06 8.59
CA LEU A 300 12.19 -17.22 9.46
C LEU A 300 10.78 -17.84 9.37
N LYS A 301 9.96 -17.43 8.39
CA LYS A 301 8.57 -17.87 8.20
C LYS A 301 7.66 -17.56 9.41
N ILE A 302 8.01 -16.55 10.19
CA ILE A 302 7.24 -16.05 11.33
C ILE A 302 6.55 -14.76 10.90
N ILE A 303 5.22 -14.78 10.89
CA ILE A 303 4.43 -13.55 10.75
C ILE A 303 4.28 -12.93 12.15
N PRO A 304 4.78 -11.70 12.39
CA PRO A 304 4.68 -11.08 13.70
C PRO A 304 3.23 -10.79 14.09
N TYR A 305 2.96 -10.87 15.39
CA TYR A 305 1.68 -10.48 15.96
C TYR A 305 1.46 -8.97 15.90
N ALA A 306 2.52 -8.20 16.15
CA ALA A 306 2.55 -6.74 16.00
C ALA A 306 3.74 -6.32 15.14
N ALA A 307 3.56 -5.40 14.19
CA ALA A 307 4.63 -4.92 13.32
C ALA A 307 4.33 -3.56 12.69
N PRO A 308 5.35 -2.77 12.30
CA PRO A 308 5.15 -1.48 11.64
C PRO A 308 4.59 -1.64 10.23
N LEU A 309 3.40 -1.08 10.01
CA LEU A 309 2.70 -1.14 8.73
C LEU A 309 2.35 0.25 8.22
N HIS A 310 2.77 0.54 6.99
CA HIS A 310 2.46 1.79 6.32
C HIS A 310 2.44 1.60 4.80
N PRO A 311 1.40 2.07 4.08
CA PRO A 311 1.26 1.88 2.63
C PRO A 311 2.46 2.39 1.82
N LYS A 312 3.12 3.45 2.29
CA LYS A 312 4.34 4.02 1.68
C LYS A 312 5.67 3.42 2.17
N TRP A 313 5.85 3.28 3.49
CA TRP A 313 7.18 3.00 4.07
C TRP A 313 7.47 1.51 4.22
N THR A 314 6.43 0.70 4.36
CA THR A 314 6.50 -0.77 4.38
C THR A 314 5.47 -1.33 3.40
N ALA A 315 5.44 -0.78 2.19
CA ALA A 315 4.41 -1.00 1.17
C ALA A 315 4.17 -2.50 0.90
N TYR A 316 5.24 -3.27 0.73
CA TYR A 316 5.14 -4.71 0.54
C TYR A 316 4.50 -5.41 1.74
N TYR A 317 4.95 -5.14 2.97
CA TYR A 317 4.38 -5.76 4.17
C TYR A 317 2.93 -5.36 4.39
N TYR A 318 2.60 -4.09 4.12
CA TYR A 318 1.23 -3.61 4.14
C TYR A 318 0.36 -4.37 3.15
N LYS A 319 0.80 -4.52 1.90
CA LYS A 319 0.05 -5.24 0.87
C LYS A 319 -0.12 -6.72 1.20
N MET A 320 0.94 -7.39 1.63
CA MET A 320 0.98 -8.85 1.75
C MET A 320 0.50 -9.36 3.11
N TYR A 321 0.72 -8.60 4.19
CA TYR A 321 0.56 -9.09 5.56
C TYR A 321 -0.36 -8.25 6.45
N ARG A 322 -0.96 -7.14 5.97
CA ARG A 322 -1.86 -6.32 6.83
C ARG A 322 -3.03 -7.09 7.43
N ALA A 323 -3.54 -8.09 6.72
CA ALA A 323 -4.65 -8.93 7.19
C ALA A 323 -4.17 -9.98 8.19
N ASP A 324 -2.87 -10.27 8.22
CA ASP A 324 -2.27 -11.25 9.10
C ASP A 324 -1.65 -10.59 10.34
N ILE A 325 -1.05 -9.40 10.25
CA ILE A 325 -0.51 -8.71 11.42
C ILE A 325 -1.67 -8.16 12.25
N SER A 326 -1.89 -8.74 13.43
CA SER A 326 -3.06 -8.44 14.26
C SER A 326 -3.02 -7.05 14.87
N VAL A 327 -1.82 -6.54 15.15
CA VAL A 327 -1.60 -5.26 15.82
C VAL A 327 -0.68 -4.39 14.94
N PRO A 328 -1.23 -3.60 14.02
CA PRO A 328 -0.42 -2.71 13.19
C PRO A 328 0.18 -1.60 14.05
N LEU A 329 1.50 -1.43 13.96
CA LEU A 329 2.21 -0.28 14.54
C LEU A 329 2.40 0.79 13.45
N SER A 330 2.47 2.05 13.86
CA SER A 330 2.78 3.15 12.96
C SER A 330 4.20 3.01 12.41
N ALA A 331 4.33 2.93 11.08
CA ALA A 331 5.63 3.02 10.38
C ALA A 331 5.91 4.42 9.81
N TYR A 332 5.13 5.44 10.21
CA TYR A 332 5.30 6.79 9.68
C TYR A 332 6.61 7.44 10.16
N ARG A 333 7.36 8.03 9.21
CA ARG A 333 8.60 8.81 9.44
C ARG A 333 9.55 8.21 10.49
N LYS A 334 9.93 6.93 10.33
CA LYS A 334 10.85 6.22 11.23
C LYS A 334 10.41 6.21 12.70
N ASN A 335 9.15 5.84 12.97
CA ASN A 335 8.65 5.77 14.34
C ASN A 335 8.60 7.15 15.05
N GLN A 336 8.27 8.22 14.32
CA GLN A 336 8.26 9.59 14.86
C GLN A 336 7.37 9.74 16.11
N HIS A 337 6.35 8.89 16.26
CA HIS A 337 5.43 8.86 17.40
C HIS A 337 5.53 7.51 18.11
N TRP A 338 6.74 7.19 18.57
CA TRP A 338 7.04 5.89 19.16
C TRP A 338 6.23 5.62 20.44
N GLU A 339 5.85 6.66 21.18
CA GLU A 339 5.05 6.54 22.40
C GLU A 339 3.69 5.88 22.12
N SER A 340 3.06 6.22 21.00
CA SER A 340 1.77 5.63 20.59
C SER A 340 1.91 4.15 20.22
N ASN A 341 3.05 3.77 19.65
CA ASN A 341 3.35 2.37 19.36
C ASN A 341 3.58 1.57 20.64
N ILE A 342 4.27 2.13 21.64
CA ILE A 342 4.43 1.50 22.95
C ILE A 342 3.08 1.35 23.66
N GLU A 343 2.23 2.38 23.67
CA GLU A 343 0.87 2.31 24.23
C GLU A 343 0.05 1.20 23.57
N THR A 344 0.13 1.10 22.24
CA THR A 344 -0.52 0.03 21.47
C THR A 344 -0.02 -1.35 21.90
N LEU A 345 1.29 -1.51 22.10
CA LEU A 345 1.87 -2.78 22.55
C LEU A 345 1.50 -3.12 24.00
N LEU A 346 1.43 -2.14 24.90
CA LEU A 346 0.97 -2.33 26.29
C LEU A 346 -0.45 -2.90 26.34
N HIS A 347 -1.35 -2.39 25.48
CA HIS A 347 -2.70 -2.94 25.34
C HIS A 347 -2.70 -4.33 24.71
N ALA A 348 -1.85 -4.56 23.72
CA ALA A 348 -1.79 -5.81 22.97
C ALA A 348 -1.18 -6.99 23.76
N ARG A 349 -0.36 -6.69 24.78
CA ARG A 349 0.33 -7.66 25.65
C ARG A 349 1.03 -8.77 24.86
N PRO A 350 2.08 -8.43 24.07
CA PRO A 350 2.88 -9.44 23.39
C PRO A 350 3.65 -10.30 24.40
N ASP A 351 4.02 -11.52 24.00
CA ASP A 351 4.84 -12.41 24.84
C ASP A 351 6.30 -11.97 24.86
N MET A 352 6.73 -11.28 23.80
CA MET A 352 8.08 -10.70 23.65
C MET A 352 8.08 -9.63 22.56
N VAL A 353 9.05 -8.72 22.67
CA VAL A 353 9.34 -7.70 21.66
C VAL A 353 10.74 -7.95 21.08
N ILE A 354 10.88 -7.77 19.77
CA ILE A 354 12.18 -7.77 19.11
C ILE A 354 12.36 -6.40 18.44
N SER A 355 13.49 -5.78 18.70
CA SER A 355 13.86 -4.47 18.15
C SER A 355 15.33 -4.45 17.72
N THR A 356 15.71 -3.44 16.96
CA THR A 356 17.11 -3.01 16.87
C THR A 356 17.50 -2.27 18.16
N ASP A 357 18.79 -2.26 18.49
CA ASP A 357 19.38 -1.53 19.62
C ASP A 357 19.50 0.00 19.42
N GLU A 358 19.34 0.48 18.18
CA GLU A 358 19.29 1.90 17.79
C GLU A 358 17.98 2.58 18.23
N LEU A 359 17.80 2.75 19.54
CA LEU A 359 16.69 3.46 20.18
C LEU A 359 17.21 4.51 21.17
N GLU A 360 16.41 5.54 21.42
CA GLU A 360 16.67 6.48 22.53
C GLU A 360 16.53 5.76 23.89
N GLU A 361 17.31 6.16 24.89
CA GLU A 361 17.29 5.49 26.21
C GLU A 361 15.90 5.48 26.83
N ARG A 362 15.16 6.58 26.73
CA ARG A 362 13.76 6.65 27.19
C ARG A 362 12.83 5.70 26.42
N GLU A 363 13.04 5.54 25.12
CA GLU A 363 12.26 4.61 24.29
C GLU A 363 12.54 3.15 24.72
N LYS A 364 13.81 2.81 25.02
CA LYS A 364 14.19 1.48 25.56
C LYS A 364 13.53 1.20 26.91
N GLU A 365 13.66 2.12 27.86
CA GLU A 365 13.08 1.99 29.21
C GLU A 365 11.57 1.75 29.16
N MET A 366 10.86 2.43 28.26
CA MET A 366 9.43 2.26 28.08
C MET A 366 9.07 0.97 27.34
N LEU A 367 9.89 0.56 26.36
CA LEU A 367 9.66 -0.66 25.60
C LEU A 367 9.84 -1.92 26.48
N GLU A 368 10.81 -1.89 27.38
CA GLU A 368 11.09 -2.98 28.33
C GLU A 368 9.99 -3.18 29.38
N GLN A 369 9.16 -2.16 29.62
CA GLN A 369 7.97 -2.28 30.46
C GLN A 369 6.81 -3.03 29.77
N VAL A 370 6.88 -3.23 28.45
CA VAL A 370 5.84 -3.93 27.68
C VAL A 370 5.91 -5.44 27.87
N ALA A 371 7.08 -6.03 27.58
CA ALA A 371 7.38 -7.46 27.60
C ALA A 371 8.91 -7.64 27.51
N PRO A 372 9.45 -8.86 27.71
CA PRO A 372 10.87 -9.12 27.47
C PRO A 372 11.29 -8.68 26.06
N VAL A 373 12.35 -7.86 25.98
CA VAL A 373 12.85 -7.30 24.72
C VAL A 373 14.16 -7.98 24.34
N PHE A 374 14.25 -8.41 23.09
CA PHE A 374 15.51 -8.81 22.47
C PHE A 374 15.98 -7.74 21.49
N TYR A 375 17.17 -7.19 21.74
CA TYR A 375 17.79 -6.20 20.88
C TYR A 375 18.77 -6.87 19.92
N VAL A 376 18.49 -6.70 18.64
CA VAL A 376 19.37 -7.12 17.54
C VAL A 376 20.41 -6.01 17.31
N PRO A 377 21.73 -6.30 17.39
CA PRO A 377 22.76 -5.28 17.21
C PRO A 377 22.70 -4.68 15.81
N TRP A 378 22.41 -3.38 15.73
CA TRP A 378 22.16 -2.73 14.45
C TRP A 378 23.46 -2.53 13.68
N LEU A 379 24.43 -1.81 14.22
CA LEU A 379 25.67 -1.45 13.50
C LEU A 379 26.78 -2.50 13.63
N GLU A 380 26.81 -3.24 14.73
CA GLU A 380 27.90 -4.19 15.03
C GLU A 380 27.84 -5.47 14.20
N LYS A 381 26.66 -5.80 13.68
CA LYS A 381 26.38 -7.07 12.99
C LYS A 381 25.82 -6.82 11.60
N ASN A 382 26.26 -7.64 10.65
CA ASN A 382 25.65 -7.64 9.32
C ASN A 382 24.30 -8.36 9.33
N TRP A 383 23.51 -8.21 8.27
CA TRP A 383 22.14 -8.74 8.24
C TRP A 383 22.06 -10.27 8.36
N ARG A 384 23.09 -11.02 7.92
CA ARG A 384 23.15 -12.49 8.05
C ARG A 384 23.35 -12.89 9.51
N GLU A 385 24.28 -12.21 10.20
CA GLU A 385 24.49 -12.39 11.63
C GLU A 385 23.25 -11.98 12.43
N GLN A 386 22.59 -10.88 12.05
CA GLN A 386 21.33 -10.43 12.67
C GLN A 386 20.21 -11.46 12.51
N LEU A 387 20.08 -12.08 11.34
CA LEU A 387 19.13 -13.16 11.10
C LEU A 387 19.42 -14.37 12.00
N LEU A 388 20.69 -14.80 12.08
CA LEU A 388 21.12 -15.93 12.90
C LEU A 388 20.90 -15.68 14.39
N LEU A 389 21.24 -14.49 14.90
CA LEU A 389 21.00 -14.10 16.30
C LEU A 389 19.50 -14.08 16.63
N THR A 390 18.69 -13.52 15.73
CA THR A 390 17.22 -13.52 15.88
C THR A 390 16.68 -14.95 15.89
N ALA A 391 17.20 -15.81 15.03
CA ALA A 391 16.79 -17.20 14.93
C ALA A 391 17.20 -18.02 16.16
N GLU A 392 18.42 -17.83 16.66
CA GLU A 392 18.90 -18.47 17.89
C GLU A 392 18.01 -18.10 19.08
N PHE A 393 17.73 -16.80 19.27
CA PHE A 393 16.82 -16.31 20.31
C PHE A 393 15.42 -16.94 20.20
N LEU A 394 14.92 -17.14 18.98
CA LEU A 394 13.60 -17.71 18.73
C LEU A 394 13.57 -19.24 18.75
N GLY A 395 14.72 -19.92 18.76
CA GLY A 395 14.84 -21.37 18.63
C GLY A 395 14.65 -21.90 17.21
N GLU A 396 14.91 -21.07 16.19
CA GLU A 396 14.67 -21.35 14.76
C GLU A 396 15.97 -21.34 13.92
N THR A 397 17.13 -21.60 14.53
CA THR A 397 18.46 -21.58 13.86
C THR A 397 18.50 -22.42 12.57
N ARG A 398 17.91 -23.61 12.58
CA ARG A 398 17.86 -24.50 11.40
C ARG A 398 17.12 -23.86 10.22
N GLU A 399 16.07 -23.09 10.48
CA GLU A 399 15.33 -22.39 9.42
C GLU A 399 16.16 -21.25 8.86
N ALA A 400 16.89 -20.51 9.70
CA ALA A 400 17.80 -19.45 9.26
C ALA A 400 18.93 -19.98 8.38
N GLU A 401 19.60 -21.06 8.80
CA GLU A 401 20.66 -21.72 8.03
C GLU A 401 20.13 -22.17 6.65
N HIS A 402 18.98 -22.83 6.64
CA HIS A 402 18.35 -23.27 5.40
C HIS A 402 17.96 -22.10 4.49
N TRP A 403 17.41 -21.03 5.06
CA TRP A 403 17.06 -19.82 4.31
C TRP A 403 18.30 -19.18 3.68
N LEU A 404 19.41 -19.08 4.42
CA LEU A 404 20.69 -18.55 3.92
C LEU A 404 21.25 -19.41 2.78
N GLU A 405 21.18 -20.74 2.87
CA GLU A 405 21.59 -21.61 1.76
C GLU A 405 20.79 -21.39 0.47
N ILE A 406 19.49 -21.09 0.58
CA ILE A 406 18.63 -20.77 -0.57
C ILE A 406 19.01 -19.40 -1.12
N TYR A 407 19.20 -18.42 -0.25
CA TYR A 407 19.62 -17.07 -0.62
C TYR A 407 20.96 -17.09 -1.38
N GLU A 408 21.98 -17.78 -0.88
CA GLU A 408 23.30 -17.85 -1.55
C GLU A 408 23.22 -18.52 -2.93
N ARG A 409 22.35 -19.53 -3.10
CA ARG A 409 22.07 -20.13 -4.41
C ARG A 409 21.43 -19.13 -5.37
N LYS A 410 20.48 -18.32 -4.87
CA LYS A 410 19.79 -17.27 -5.64
C LYS A 410 20.77 -16.16 -6.04
N VAL A 411 21.62 -15.71 -5.13
CA VAL A 411 22.69 -14.73 -5.41
C VAL A 411 23.59 -15.23 -6.52
N LYS A 412 24.08 -16.47 -6.43
CA LYS A 412 24.96 -17.04 -7.47
C LYS A 412 24.29 -17.05 -8.84
N PHE A 413 23.05 -17.53 -8.91
CA PHE A 413 22.28 -17.52 -10.15
C PHE A 413 22.09 -16.10 -10.70
N ALA A 414 21.67 -15.16 -9.85
CA ALA A 414 21.39 -13.80 -10.25
C ALA A 414 22.65 -13.07 -10.73
N ARG A 415 23.76 -13.23 -10.01
CA ARG A 415 25.08 -12.69 -10.37
C ARG A 415 25.52 -13.18 -11.75
N ASP A 416 25.44 -14.49 -11.99
CA ASP A 416 25.85 -15.09 -13.28
C ASP A 416 25.00 -14.59 -14.44
N GLN A 417 23.71 -14.33 -14.21
CA GLN A 417 22.79 -13.78 -15.21
C GLN A 417 23.08 -12.28 -15.45
N LEU A 418 23.11 -11.48 -14.39
CA LEU A 418 23.35 -10.04 -14.46
C LEU A 418 24.68 -9.72 -15.14
N LYS A 419 25.76 -10.46 -14.82
CA LYS A 419 27.07 -10.27 -15.45
C LYS A 419 27.03 -10.43 -16.97
N ARG A 420 26.18 -11.30 -17.51
CA ARG A 420 26.03 -11.47 -18.98
C ARG A 420 25.30 -10.29 -19.61
N GLU A 421 24.33 -9.72 -18.90
CA GLU A 421 23.44 -8.66 -19.41
C GLU A 421 24.05 -7.27 -19.29
N VAL A 422 24.79 -7.01 -18.20
CA VAL A 422 25.33 -5.67 -17.90
C VAL A 422 26.85 -5.58 -18.12
N GLY A 423 27.54 -6.71 -18.25
CA GLY A 423 28.99 -6.74 -18.45
C GLY A 423 29.74 -6.03 -17.32
N ASP A 424 30.65 -5.13 -17.71
CA ASP A 424 31.44 -4.31 -16.79
C ASP A 424 30.87 -2.88 -16.63
N ASP A 425 29.58 -2.68 -16.96
CA ASP A 425 28.91 -1.39 -16.77
C ASP A 425 29.04 -0.92 -15.30
N THR A 426 29.41 0.34 -15.13
CA THR A 426 29.44 1.00 -13.82
C THR A 426 28.07 1.53 -13.40
N PHE A 427 27.75 1.42 -12.12
CA PHE A 427 26.47 1.80 -11.54
C PHE A 427 26.65 2.92 -10.52
N LEU A 428 25.76 3.90 -10.58
CA LEU A 428 25.63 4.94 -9.56
C LEU A 428 24.18 5.03 -9.09
N ILE A 429 23.98 4.92 -7.78
CA ILE A 429 22.69 5.16 -7.16
C ILE A 429 22.64 6.62 -6.70
N VAL A 430 21.64 7.37 -7.18
CA VAL A 430 21.46 8.78 -6.89
C VAL A 430 20.11 8.99 -6.22
N ARG A 431 20.10 9.65 -5.07
CA ARG A 431 18.88 10.09 -4.40
C ARG A 431 18.62 11.56 -4.72
N ILE A 432 17.36 11.87 -5.05
CA ILE A 432 16.89 13.24 -5.28
C ILE A 432 15.94 13.61 -4.16
N SER A 433 16.21 14.75 -3.51
CA SER A 433 15.40 15.25 -2.40
C SER A 433 15.43 16.77 -2.39
N LYS A 434 14.24 17.38 -2.39
CA LYS A 434 14.06 18.80 -2.64
C LYS A 434 14.77 19.19 -3.94
N GLN A 435 15.69 20.14 -3.89
CA GLN A 435 16.47 20.60 -5.04
C GLN A 435 17.91 20.06 -5.06
N ASN A 436 18.17 18.96 -4.34
CA ASN A 436 19.53 18.43 -4.15
C ASN A 436 19.66 17.00 -4.71
N LEU A 437 20.86 16.72 -5.24
CA LEU A 437 21.30 15.40 -5.67
C LEU A 437 22.27 14.82 -4.63
N TYR A 438 22.16 13.52 -4.38
CA TYR A 438 23.03 12.81 -3.45
C TYR A 438 23.51 11.51 -4.10
N VAL A 439 24.82 11.25 -4.06
CA VAL A 439 25.32 9.88 -4.22
C VAL A 439 24.85 9.11 -2.98
N HIS A 440 24.11 8.03 -3.21
CA HIS A 440 23.38 7.32 -2.17
C HIS A 440 23.68 5.83 -2.24
N CYS A 441 24.24 5.27 -1.18
CA CYS A 441 24.48 3.85 -1.02
C CYS A 441 24.28 3.53 0.46
N ASN A 442 23.18 2.86 0.76
CA ASN A 442 22.88 2.38 2.11
C ASN A 442 23.48 0.98 2.36
N ARG A 443 23.32 0.42 3.57
CA ARG A 443 23.91 -0.90 3.90
C ARG A 443 23.35 -2.03 3.04
N SER A 444 22.06 -2.00 2.72
CA SER A 444 21.40 -2.99 1.87
C SER A 444 21.97 -2.94 0.45
N MET A 445 22.13 -1.74 -0.11
CA MET A 445 22.74 -1.55 -1.43
C MET A 445 24.21 -1.99 -1.46
N SER A 446 24.96 -1.61 -0.42
CA SER A 446 26.38 -1.98 -0.30
C SER A 446 26.55 -3.49 -0.27
N GLU A 447 25.81 -4.18 0.61
CA GLU A 447 26.01 -5.62 0.84
C GLU A 447 25.33 -6.48 -0.23
N VAL A 448 24.17 -6.09 -0.75
CA VAL A 448 23.45 -6.91 -1.72
C VAL A 448 23.80 -6.53 -3.15
N PHE A 449 23.64 -5.26 -3.49
CA PHE A 449 23.76 -4.83 -4.88
C PHE A 449 25.21 -4.77 -5.36
N TYR A 450 26.10 -4.16 -4.56
CA TYR A 450 27.51 -4.07 -4.94
C TYR A 450 28.32 -5.30 -4.51
N HIS A 451 28.11 -5.83 -3.31
CA HIS A 451 28.90 -6.97 -2.81
C HIS A 451 28.36 -8.34 -3.25
N ASP A 452 27.13 -8.71 -2.89
CA ASP A 452 26.57 -10.03 -3.23
C ASP A 452 26.36 -10.18 -4.75
N LEU A 453 25.81 -9.18 -5.44
CA LEU A 453 25.59 -9.23 -6.89
C LEU A 453 26.81 -8.79 -7.72
N GLN A 454 27.87 -8.27 -7.07
CA GLN A 454 29.12 -7.85 -7.73
C GLN A 454 28.92 -6.79 -8.82
N MET A 455 27.95 -5.88 -8.65
CA MET A 455 27.80 -4.73 -9.55
C MET A 455 28.95 -3.74 -9.32
N VAL A 456 29.45 -3.12 -10.38
CA VAL A 456 30.62 -2.25 -10.31
C VAL A 456 30.17 -0.83 -9.92
N PRO A 457 30.59 -0.25 -8.79
CA PRO A 457 30.25 1.12 -8.45
C PRO A 457 31.00 2.12 -9.35
N ALA A 458 30.33 3.21 -9.74
CA ALA A 458 30.95 4.30 -10.50
C ALA A 458 31.81 5.26 -9.64
N TYR A 459 31.81 5.08 -8.32
CA TYR A 459 32.66 5.82 -7.39
C TYR A 459 33.78 4.95 -6.84
N GLY A 460 34.89 5.56 -6.42
CA GLY A 460 36.04 4.85 -5.88
C GLY A 460 35.79 4.26 -4.49
N GLY A 461 35.86 2.93 -4.38
CA GLY A 461 35.95 2.19 -3.10
C GLY A 461 34.69 1.45 -2.67
N ASP A 462 34.87 0.44 -1.83
CA ASP A 462 33.83 -0.43 -1.25
C ASP A 462 33.15 0.22 -0.02
N ARG A 463 32.93 1.54 -0.08
CA ARG A 463 32.41 2.34 1.04
C ARG A 463 30.92 2.60 0.88
N PHE A 464 30.19 2.39 1.97
CA PHE A 464 28.86 2.94 2.17
C PHE A 464 28.93 4.48 2.13
N ILE A 465 28.07 5.09 1.31
CA ILE A 465 27.96 6.55 1.16
C ILE A 465 26.49 6.89 1.34
N TYR A 466 26.05 7.12 2.57
CA TYR A 466 24.61 7.27 2.83
C TYR A 466 23.99 8.40 2.03
N ASP A 467 24.58 9.60 2.03
CA ASP A 467 24.01 10.77 1.36
C ASP A 467 25.07 11.85 1.13
N GLN A 468 26.03 11.57 0.26
CA GLN A 468 26.99 12.59 -0.14
C GLN A 468 26.34 13.52 -1.17
N GLN A 469 26.09 14.76 -0.77
CA GLN A 469 25.52 15.76 -1.67
C GLN A 469 26.49 16.07 -2.82
N ILE A 470 25.96 16.14 -4.04
CA ILE A 470 26.70 16.49 -5.26
C ILE A 470 25.95 17.52 -6.10
N THR A 471 26.70 18.26 -6.92
CA THR A 471 26.14 19.10 -7.99
C THR A 471 25.88 18.29 -9.26
N LEU A 472 25.13 18.86 -10.20
CA LEU A 472 24.94 18.24 -11.52
C LEU A 472 26.26 18.10 -12.29
N ASP A 473 27.17 19.08 -12.18
CA ASP A 473 28.49 19.00 -12.82
C ASP A 473 29.33 17.86 -12.24
N GLN A 474 29.26 17.64 -10.92
CA GLN A 474 29.92 16.50 -10.28
C GLN A 474 29.30 15.17 -10.73
N LEU A 475 27.97 15.11 -10.93
CA LEU A 475 27.31 13.94 -11.50
C LEU A 475 27.81 13.64 -12.93
N VAL A 476 27.99 14.68 -13.76
CA VAL A 476 28.55 14.56 -15.11
C VAL A 476 29.98 14.03 -15.07
N GLN A 477 30.80 14.48 -14.11
CA GLN A 477 32.19 14.03 -13.96
C GLN A 477 32.32 12.56 -13.51
N ILE A 478 31.33 12.01 -12.79
CA ILE A 478 31.33 10.59 -12.39
C ILE A 478 31.13 9.67 -13.62
N ASP A 479 30.41 10.13 -14.64
CA ASP A 479 30.22 9.46 -15.94
C ASP A 479 29.82 7.97 -15.88
N ALA A 480 28.90 7.62 -14.96
CA ALA A 480 28.42 6.25 -14.77
C ALA A 480 27.69 5.68 -16.02
N ASP A 481 27.85 4.38 -16.28
CA ASP A 481 27.16 3.69 -17.38
C ASP A 481 25.65 3.55 -17.12
N ARG A 482 25.27 3.35 -15.85
CA ARG A 482 23.89 3.13 -15.40
C ARG A 482 23.58 3.96 -14.17
N LEU A 483 22.41 4.59 -14.16
CA LEU A 483 21.90 5.37 -13.02
C LEU A 483 20.67 4.70 -12.40
N LEU A 484 20.70 4.50 -11.10
CA LEU A 484 19.53 4.10 -10.31
C LEU A 484 19.07 5.30 -9.48
N LEU A 485 17.84 5.75 -9.68
CA LEU A 485 17.32 6.99 -9.12
C LEU A 485 16.28 6.73 -8.03
N LEU A 486 16.55 7.23 -6.83
CA LEU A 486 15.62 7.33 -5.71
C LEU A 486 15.04 8.73 -5.63
N VAL A 487 13.89 8.96 -6.25
CA VAL A 487 13.23 10.28 -6.24
C VAL A 487 12.24 10.36 -5.08
N ARG A 488 12.46 11.28 -4.14
CA ARG A 488 11.47 11.53 -3.08
C ARG A 488 10.19 12.12 -3.67
N GLN A 489 9.06 11.67 -3.14
CA GLN A 489 7.72 11.98 -3.64
C GLN A 489 7.15 13.30 -3.06
N GLU A 490 8.02 14.23 -2.67
CA GLU A 490 7.60 15.56 -2.19
C GLU A 490 7.41 16.48 -3.40
N GLU A 491 6.38 17.35 -3.37
CA GLU A 491 6.03 18.22 -4.51
C GLU A 491 7.23 19.02 -5.04
N GLU A 492 8.01 19.63 -4.15
CA GLU A 492 9.23 20.36 -4.49
C GLU A 492 10.26 19.45 -5.21
N THR A 493 10.42 18.21 -4.74
CA THR A 493 11.36 17.25 -5.34
C THR A 493 10.91 16.83 -6.73
N LEU A 494 9.62 16.59 -6.91
CA LEU A 494 9.05 16.19 -8.19
C LEU A 494 9.13 17.32 -9.22
N ALA A 495 8.90 18.57 -8.80
CA ALA A 495 9.09 19.75 -9.63
C ALA A 495 10.56 19.90 -10.07
N PHE A 496 11.50 19.77 -9.14
CA PHE A 496 12.93 19.79 -9.44
C PHE A 496 13.34 18.64 -10.38
N TRP A 497 12.92 17.41 -10.10
CA TRP A 497 13.17 16.26 -10.96
C TRP A 497 12.63 16.44 -12.37
N LYS A 498 11.44 17.02 -12.51
CA LYS A 498 10.86 17.34 -13.81
C LYS A 498 11.71 18.35 -14.56
N ALA A 499 12.15 19.43 -13.90
CA ALA A 499 13.01 20.45 -14.51
C ALA A 499 14.38 19.87 -14.91
N LEU A 500 14.98 19.04 -14.05
CA LEU A 500 16.28 18.42 -14.27
C LEU A 500 16.32 17.59 -15.55
N GLN A 501 15.26 16.83 -15.85
CA GLN A 501 15.16 16.01 -17.06
C GLN A 501 15.24 16.80 -18.38
N TYR A 502 14.87 18.08 -18.37
CA TYR A 502 14.97 18.97 -19.54
C TYR A 502 16.28 19.78 -19.56
N SER A 503 17.13 19.66 -18.54
CA SER A 503 18.40 20.37 -18.51
C SER A 503 19.42 19.72 -19.45
N MET A 504 20.18 20.55 -20.16
CA MET A 504 21.21 20.08 -21.10
C MET A 504 22.28 19.19 -20.41
N PRO A 505 22.82 19.54 -19.22
CA PRO A 505 23.84 18.70 -18.59
C PRO A 505 23.29 17.32 -18.17
N TRP A 506 22.00 17.23 -17.82
CA TRP A 506 21.35 15.94 -17.56
C TRP A 506 21.24 15.09 -18.83
N GLN A 507 20.81 15.69 -19.94
CA GLN A 507 20.64 14.99 -21.22
C GLN A 507 21.96 14.47 -21.81
N GLU A 508 23.09 15.09 -21.44
CA GLU A 508 24.42 14.68 -21.89
C GLU A 508 25.03 13.51 -21.09
N LEU A 509 24.47 13.17 -19.93
CA LEU A 509 24.94 12.03 -19.13
C LEU A 509 24.93 10.74 -19.97
N LYS A 510 26.02 9.96 -19.88
CA LYS A 510 26.18 8.69 -20.60
C LYS A 510 25.02 7.73 -20.38
N ALA A 511 24.61 7.54 -19.13
CA ALA A 511 23.45 6.72 -18.78
C ALA A 511 22.13 7.24 -19.39
N VAL A 512 21.95 8.57 -19.48
CA VAL A 512 20.74 9.18 -20.06
C VAL A 512 20.72 8.97 -21.58
N ARG A 513 21.82 9.28 -22.27
CA ARG A 513 21.95 9.08 -23.73
C ARG A 513 21.75 7.62 -24.16
N ASN A 514 22.16 6.68 -23.31
CA ASN A 514 22.04 5.25 -23.57
C ASN A 514 20.74 4.63 -23.02
N ASN A 515 19.80 5.45 -22.52
CA ASN A 515 18.53 5.00 -21.94
C ASN A 515 18.70 3.95 -20.82
N LYS A 516 19.72 4.16 -19.98
CA LYS A 516 20.17 3.32 -18.86
C LYS A 516 19.94 4.01 -17.51
N VAL A 517 18.78 4.67 -17.37
CA VAL A 517 18.33 5.33 -16.14
C VAL A 517 17.12 4.59 -15.59
N TYR A 518 17.21 4.15 -14.34
CA TYR A 518 16.23 3.29 -13.70
C TYR A 518 15.69 3.98 -12.45
N LEU A 519 14.38 4.20 -12.39
CA LEU A 519 13.75 4.66 -11.14
C LEU A 519 13.58 3.46 -10.21
N ILE A 520 14.12 3.55 -9.01
CA ILE A 520 13.96 2.52 -7.98
C ILE A 520 13.10 3.05 -6.82
N PRO A 521 12.21 2.22 -6.26
CA PRO A 521 11.41 2.58 -5.08
C PRO A 521 12.23 2.50 -3.79
N SER A 522 11.74 3.11 -2.71
CA SER A 522 12.35 2.95 -1.37
C SER A 522 12.29 1.51 -0.86
N ASP A 523 11.20 0.79 -1.12
CA ASP A 523 11.04 -0.62 -0.76
C ASP A 523 11.26 -1.49 -2.00
N PRO A 524 12.20 -2.47 -2.02
CA PRO A 524 12.95 -2.98 -0.87
C PRO A 524 14.31 -2.30 -0.60
N TRP A 525 14.77 -1.40 -1.48
CA TRP A 525 16.15 -0.92 -1.55
C TRP A 525 16.68 -0.21 -0.29
N VAL A 526 15.81 0.34 0.57
CA VAL A 526 16.17 1.11 1.76
C VAL A 526 16.12 0.29 3.05
N GLU A 527 15.36 -0.81 3.08
CA GLU A 527 15.25 -1.63 4.29
C GLU A 527 16.44 -2.59 4.41
N TYR A 528 17.00 -2.67 5.61
CA TYR A 528 18.12 -3.57 5.93
C TYR A 528 17.61 -4.81 6.69
N SER A 529 17.15 -5.80 5.94
CA SER A 529 16.61 -7.06 6.49
C SER A 529 16.81 -8.21 5.50
N ALA A 530 16.89 -9.44 6.00
CA ALA A 530 17.04 -10.63 5.15
C ALA A 530 15.96 -10.70 4.05
N TYR A 531 14.70 -10.45 4.40
CA TYR A 531 13.59 -10.54 3.47
C TYR A 531 13.58 -9.39 2.43
N ALA A 532 14.00 -8.18 2.80
CA ALA A 532 14.19 -7.09 1.83
C ALA A 532 15.35 -7.39 0.88
N HIS A 533 16.46 -7.95 1.39
CA HIS A 533 17.64 -8.29 0.58
C HIS A 533 17.33 -9.35 -0.47
N ASP A 534 16.56 -10.40 -0.13
CA ASP A 534 16.10 -11.38 -1.11
C ASP A 534 15.30 -10.74 -2.27
N ARG A 535 14.49 -9.72 -1.95
CA ARG A 535 13.72 -8.96 -2.94
C ARG A 535 14.55 -7.99 -3.77
N ILE A 536 15.65 -7.44 -3.22
CA ILE A 536 16.60 -6.61 -4.00
C ILE A 536 17.19 -7.43 -5.14
N ILE A 537 17.46 -8.73 -4.92
CA ILE A 537 17.94 -9.64 -5.96
C ILE A 537 16.90 -9.79 -7.08
N ASP A 538 15.63 -10.04 -6.73
CA ASP A 538 14.55 -10.16 -7.71
C ASP A 538 14.32 -8.86 -8.48
N GLU A 539 14.41 -7.72 -7.82
CA GLU A 539 14.27 -6.41 -8.45
C GLU A 539 15.43 -6.11 -9.39
N SER A 540 16.66 -6.44 -8.99
CA SER A 540 17.84 -6.28 -9.83
C SER A 540 17.74 -7.13 -11.10
N LEU A 541 17.35 -8.39 -10.97
CA LEU A 541 17.06 -9.24 -12.12
C LEU A 541 16.01 -8.60 -13.03
N ARG A 542 14.87 -8.17 -12.48
CA ARG A 542 13.79 -7.55 -13.29
C ARG A 542 14.23 -6.29 -14.03
N LEU A 543 15.06 -5.46 -13.40
CA LEU A 543 15.53 -4.20 -13.99
C LEU A 543 16.54 -4.42 -15.12
N PHE A 544 17.33 -5.49 -15.07
CA PHE A 544 18.49 -5.66 -15.95
C PHE A 544 18.47 -6.91 -16.84
N SER A 545 17.58 -7.88 -16.63
CA SER A 545 17.58 -9.16 -17.36
C SER A 545 17.01 -9.11 -18.79
N GLY A 546 16.92 -7.93 -19.42
CA GLY A 546 16.46 -7.77 -20.81
C GLY A 546 14.96 -8.01 -21.07
N ASP A 547 14.23 -8.66 -20.15
CA ASP A 547 12.82 -9.06 -20.29
C ASP A 547 11.79 -8.01 -19.80
N CYS A 548 12.21 -6.78 -19.51
CA CYS A 548 11.28 -5.71 -19.13
C CYS A 548 10.61 -5.11 -20.37
N PRO A 549 9.27 -5.00 -20.45
CA PRO A 549 8.61 -4.24 -21.51
C PRO A 549 9.11 -2.79 -21.46
N LYS A 550 9.73 -2.34 -22.56
CA LYS A 550 10.17 -0.95 -22.73
C LYS A 550 9.00 0.03 -22.74
#